data_AF-A0AAC8YJ88-F1
#
_entry.id   AF-A0AAC8YJ88-F1
#
_cell.length_a   1.000
_cell.length_b   1.000
_cell.length_c   1.000
_cell.angle_alpha   90.00
_cell.angle_beta   90.00
_cell.angle_gamma   90.00
#
_symmetry.space_group_name_H-M   'P 1'
#
loop_
_entity.id
_entity.type
_entity.pdbx_description
1 polymer ?
#
loop_
_entity_poly.entity_id
_entity_poly.type
_entity_poly.pdbx_seq_one_letter_code
_entity_poly.pdbx_strand_id
1 'polypeptide(L)' 'MAEKPDRKEHQFMVAAVEAAKDDTLDGVAVTLVDARGGRVRLHMATDIAEMLRERVSAALNKTTGP' A
#
# COMPACT_ATOMS: atom_id res chain seq x y z
N MET A 1 -35.12 -6.10 -4.29
CA MET A 1 -33.89 -5.70 -3.58
C MET A 1 -32.73 -6.08 -4.48
N ALA A 2 -31.90 -5.13 -4.91
CA ALA A 2 -30.76 -5.44 -5.78
C ALA A 2 -29.65 -6.07 -4.92
N GLU A 3 -29.31 -7.32 -5.22
CA GLU A 3 -28.12 -7.98 -4.65
C GLU A 3 -26.91 -7.12 -5.01
N LYS A 4 -26.24 -6.54 -4.00
CA LYS A 4 -24.98 -5.85 -4.22
C LYS A 4 -23.99 -6.91 -4.72
N PRO A 5 -23.28 -6.66 -5.83
CA PRO A 5 -22.32 -7.62 -6.34
C PRO A 5 -21.33 -7.92 -5.22
N ASP A 6 -21.15 -9.21 -4.95
CA ASP A 6 -20.19 -9.73 -3.99
C ASP A 6 -18.79 -9.27 -4.42
N ARG A 7 -18.39 -8.08 -3.96
CA ARG A 7 -17.07 -7.54 -4.24
C ARG A 7 -16.12 -8.47 -3.50
N LYS A 8 -15.46 -9.35 -4.25
CA LYS A 8 -14.31 -10.11 -3.78
C LYS A 8 -13.20 -9.11 -3.45
N GLU A 9 -13.29 -8.51 -2.27
CA GLU A 9 -12.28 -7.61 -1.74
C GLU A 9 -11.01 -8.44 -1.51
N HIS A 10 -9.96 -8.10 -2.24
CA HIS A 10 -8.68 -8.77 -2.09
C HIS A 10 -7.84 -8.00 -1.07
N GLN A 11 -7.57 -8.64 0.06
CA GLN A 11 -6.82 -8.02 1.14
C GLN A 11 -5.32 -8.13 0.86
N PHE A 12 -4.64 -6.99 0.99
CA PHE A 12 -3.19 -6.89 0.88
C PHE A 12 -2.62 -6.28 2.16
N MET A 13 -1.44 -6.75 2.54
CA MET A 13 -0.61 -6.11 3.55
C MET A 13 0.50 -5.30 2.87
N VAL A 14 0.81 -4.13 3.43
CA VAL A 14 1.95 -3.34 2.99
C VAL A 14 3.23 -4.00 3.51
N ALA A 15 4.06 -4.50 2.60
CA ALA A 15 5.35 -5.11 2.94
C ALA A 15 6.48 -4.09 2.97
N ALA A 16 6.48 -3.11 2.06
CA ALA A 16 7.52 -2.08 1.99
C ALA A 16 7.02 -0.81 1.30
N VAL A 17 7.62 0.32 1.67
CA VAL A 17 7.46 1.62 0.99
C VAL A 17 8.87 2.17 0.73
N GLU A 18 9.22 2.33 -0.54
CA GLU A 18 10.55 2.77 -1.00
C GLU A 18 10.42 3.97 -1.92
N ALA A 19 11.41 4.86 -1.98
CA ALA A 19 11.50 5.81 -3.08
C ALA A 19 11.60 5.06 -4.41
N ALA A 20 10.96 5.58 -5.46
CA ALA A 20 11.16 5.04 -6.80
C ALA A 20 12.63 5.23 -7.19
N LYS A 21 13.26 4.17 -7.71
CA LYS A 21 14.66 4.18 -8.12
C LYS A 21 14.86 4.73 -9.54
N ASP A 22 13.76 5.02 -10.23
CA ASP A 22 13.74 5.46 -11.62
C ASP A 22 12.97 6.77 -11.69
N ASP A 23 13.62 7.80 -12.20
CA ASP A 23 13.10 9.17 -12.29
C ASP A 23 11.93 9.29 -13.28
N THR A 24 11.69 8.25 -14.08
CA THR A 24 10.55 8.16 -15.02
C THR A 24 9.31 7.54 -14.39
N LEU A 25 9.43 6.94 -13.19
CA LEU A 25 8.33 6.35 -12.45
C LEU A 25 7.94 7.27 -11.31
N ASP A 26 6.64 7.28 -11.00
CA ASP A 26 6.13 8.11 -9.92
C ASP A 26 6.86 7.82 -8.59
N GLY A 27 7.21 8.88 -7.85
CA GLY A 27 8.34 8.96 -6.92
C GLY A 27 8.41 7.99 -5.74
N VAL A 28 7.43 7.12 -5.53
CA VAL A 28 7.47 6.05 -4.51
C VAL A 28 6.90 4.75 -5.05
N ALA A 29 7.54 3.66 -4.65
CA ALA A 29 7.10 2.31 -4.88
C ALA A 29 6.57 1.68 -3.58
N VAL A 30 5.31 1.24 -3.60
CA VAL A 30 4.69 0.49 -2.52
C VAL A 30 4.63 -0.98 -2.89
N THR A 31 5.21 -1.84 -2.06
CA THR A 31 5.14 -3.30 -2.22
C THR A 31 4.02 -3.84 -1.34
N LEU A 32 3.06 -4.51 -1.96
CA LEU A 32 1.94 -5.19 -1.34
C LEU A 32 2.13 -6.70 -1.43
N VAL A 33 1.77 -7.41 -0.37
CA VAL A 33 1.71 -8.88 -0.32
C VAL A 33 0.30 -9.33 0.03
N ASP A 34 -0.20 -10.33 -0.69
CA ASP A 34 -1.43 -11.02 -0.31
C ASP A 34 -1.14 -12.25 0.57
N ALA A 35 -2.19 -12.81 1.18
CA ALA A 35 -2.10 -13.99 2.03
C ALA A 35 -1.60 -15.27 1.30
N ARG A 36 -1.62 -15.28 -0.04
CA ARG A 36 -1.14 -16.38 -0.88
C ARG A 36 0.32 -16.17 -1.30
N GLY A 37 0.96 -15.09 -0.85
CA GLY A 37 2.33 -14.71 -1.21
C GLY A 37 2.45 -13.93 -2.53
N GLY A 38 1.34 -13.56 -3.16
CA GLY A 38 1.33 -12.72 -4.35
C GLY A 38 1.87 -11.32 -4.03
N ARG A 39 2.80 -10.83 -4.86
CA ARG A 39 3.46 -9.53 -4.68
C ARG A 39 3.04 -8.56 -5.78
N VAL A 40 2.65 -7.35 -5.39
CA VAL A 40 2.33 -6.25 -6.31
C VAL A 40 3.15 -5.04 -5.93
N ARG A 41 3.78 -4.39 -6.92
CA ARG A 41 4.51 -3.13 -6.74
C ARG A 41 3.72 -2.02 -7.42
N LEU A 42 3.30 -1.03 -6.65
CA LEU A 42 2.57 0.14 -7.13
C LEU A 42 3.52 1.33 -7.16
N HIS A 43 3.62 1.99 -8.30
CA HIS A 43 4.28 3.29 -8.44
C HIS A 43 3.21 4.37 -8.34
N MET A 44 3.45 5.38 -7.51
CA MET A 44 2.46 6.45 -7.28
C MET A 44 3.15 7.80 -7.07
N ALA A 45 2.43 8.86 -7.44
CA ALA A 45 2.93 10.23 -7.40
C ALA A 45 3.47 10.59 -6.01
N THR A 46 4.54 11.37 -5.99
CA THR A 46 5.33 11.65 -4.78
C THR A 46 4.48 12.23 -3.66
N ASP A 47 3.53 13.11 -3.97
CA ASP A 47 2.61 13.73 -3.03
C ASP A 47 1.66 12.72 -2.36
N ILE A 48 1.03 11.86 -3.17
CA ILE A 48 0.16 10.77 -2.69
C ILE A 48 0.98 9.78 -1.83
N ALA A 49 2.22 9.55 -2.24
CA ALA A 49 3.09 8.63 -1.57
C ALA A 49 3.57 9.10 -0.20
N GLU A 50 3.93 10.38 -0.06
CA GLU A 50 4.29 10.96 1.22
C GLU A 50 3.12 10.86 2.21
N MET A 51 1.91 11.20 1.76
CA MET A 51 0.69 11.02 2.55
C MET A 51 0.46 9.57 2.98
N LEU A 52 0.67 8.61 2.08
CA LEU A 52 0.50 7.19 2.39
C LEU A 52 1.57 6.71 3.38
N ARG A 53 2.82 7.11 3.19
CA ARG A 53 3.94 6.77 4.08
C ARG A 53 3.69 7.28 5.50
N GLU A 54 3.25 8.53 5.65
CA GLU A 54 2.90 9.09 6.95
C GLU A 54 1.77 8.31 7.63
N ARG A 55 0.70 7.98 6.88
CA ARG A 55 -0.43 7.21 7.41
C ARG A 55 -0.03 5.79 7.82
N VAL A 56 0.80 5.12 7.02
CA VAL A 56 1.33 3.79 7.35
C VAL A 56 2.24 3.86 8.57
N SER A 57 3.15 4.84 8.64
CA SER A 57 4.01 5.04 9.81
C SER A 57 3.20 5.30 11.08
N ALA A 58 2.16 6.13 11.00
CA ALA A 58 1.26 6.41 12.12
C ALA A 58 0.45 5.17 12.54
N ALA A 59 0.01 4.35 11.58
CA ALA A 59 -0.69 3.10 11.85
C ALA A 59 0.24 2.08 12.53
N LEU A 60 1.46 1.89 12.00
CA LEU A 60 2.45 0.99 12.58
C LEU A 60 2.81 1.39 14.02
N ASN A 61 3.06 2.68 14.26
CA ASN A 61 3.35 3.22 15.60
C ASN A 61 2.20 3.01 16.60
N LYS A 62 0.94 2.95 16.14
CA LYS A 62 -0.22 2.65 17.00
C LYS A 62 -0.35 1.17 17.34
N THR A 63 0.11 0.27 16.47
CA THR A 63 0.15 -1.19 16.72
C THR A 63 1.30 -1.61 17.64
N THR A 64 2.31 -0.76 17.80
CA THR A 64 3.43 -0.94 18.73
C THR A 64 3.27 -0.03 19.95
N GLY A 65 2.19 -0.19 20.71
CA GLY A 65 2.10 0.25 22.11
C GLY A 65 2.26 -0.97 23.04
N PRO A 66 2.77 -0.82 24.27
CA PRO A 66 3.07 -1.95 25.17
C PRO A 66 1.87 -2.84 25.47
#